data_AF-A0A7W1H0T9-F1
#
_entry.id   AF-A0A7W1H0T9-F1
#
_cell.length_a   1.000
_cell.length_b   1.000
_cell.length_c   1.000
_cell.angle_alpha   90.00
_cell.angle_beta   90.00
_cell.angle_gamma   90.00
#
_symmetry.space_group_name_H-M   'P 1'
#
loop_
_entity.id
_entity.type
_entity.pdbx_description
1 polymer ?
#
loop_
_entity_poly.entity_id
_entity_poly.type
_entity_poly.pdbx_seq_one_letter_code
_entity_poly.pdbx_strand_id
1 'polypeptide(L)'
;MAAFEFHHLDAGAKDFAISSDGIPRPWKKISAELAKCVMLCANCHREVHAGVRELFDDGLLGLAEEGAPYGYAHLMRNAVAAVA
;
A
#
# COMPACT_ATOMS: atom_id res chain seq x y z
N MET A 1 6.80 -2.11 -18.01
CA MET A 1 6.53 -1.27 -16.83
C MET A 1 5.04 -1.31 -16.58
N ALA A 2 4.59 -1.71 -15.39
CA ALA A 2 3.17 -1.80 -15.05
C ALA A 2 2.65 -0.44 -14.55
N ALA A 3 1.35 -0.18 -14.68
CA ALA A 3 0.74 1.04 -14.16
C ALA A 3 0.73 1.06 -12.63
N PHE A 4 0.56 -0.11 -12.00
CA PHE A 4 0.52 -0.31 -10.55
C PHE A 4 1.57 -1.33 -10.10
N GLU A 5 2.12 -1.12 -8.91
CA GLU A 5 3.15 -1.93 -8.27
C GLU A 5 2.80 -2.13 -6.78
N PHE A 6 3.17 -3.29 -6.23
CA PHE A 6 2.99 -3.60 -4.82
C PHE A 6 4.23 -3.14 -4.03
N HIS A 7 4.02 -2.15 -3.17
CA HIS A 7 5.03 -1.65 -2.25
C HIS A 7 4.91 -2.36 -0.91
N HIS A 8 5.99 -2.95 -0.43
CA HIS A 8 6.00 -3.54 0.92
C HIS A 8 6.17 -2.42 1.94
N LEU A 9 5.31 -2.39 2.96
CA LEU A 9 5.39 -1.37 4.02
C LEU A 9 6.69 -1.49 4.83
N ASP A 10 7.13 -2.73 5.06
CA ASP A 10 8.45 -3.04 5.60
C ASP A 10 9.20 -3.94 4.60
N ALA A 11 10.28 -3.40 4.02
CA ALA A 11 11.11 -4.11 3.08
C ALA A 11 11.86 -5.31 3.69
N GLY A 12 12.05 -5.34 5.01
CA GLY A 12 12.68 -6.43 5.76
C GLY A 12 11.73 -7.58 6.11
N ALA A 13 10.42 -7.34 6.10
CA ALA A 13 9.39 -8.34 6.41
C ALA A 13 8.86 -9.10 5.18
N LYS A 14 9.33 -8.76 3.97
CA LYS A 14 8.93 -9.43 2.73
C LYS A 14 9.58 -10.80 2.61
N ASP A 15 8.79 -11.79 2.21
CA ASP A 15 9.27 -13.13 1.90
C ASP A 15 9.66 -13.22 0.41
N PHE A 16 8.92 -12.51 -0.46
CA PHE A 16 9.16 -12.51 -1.91
C PHE A 16 8.51 -11.31 -2.59
N ALA A 17 9.01 -10.95 -3.76
CA ALA A 17 8.37 -9.93 -4.57
C ALA A 17 7.18 -10.51 -5.37
N ILE A 18 6.04 -9.82 -5.32
CA ILE A 18 4.82 -10.22 -6.03
C ILE A 18 4.97 -10.13 -7.55
N SER A 19 5.71 -9.13 -8.05
CA SER A 19 5.69 -8.73 -9.47
C SER A 19 6.95 -9.08 -10.28
N SER A 20 8.02 -9.60 -9.67
CA SER A 20 9.33 -9.68 -10.35
C SER A 20 9.79 -11.07 -10.78
N ASP A 21 9.26 -12.15 -10.20
CA ASP A 21 10.00 -13.43 -10.27
C ASP A 21 9.41 -14.43 -11.26
N GLY A 22 8.15 -14.26 -11.70
CA GLY A 22 7.45 -15.21 -12.58
C GLY A 22 7.26 -16.61 -11.97
N ILE A 23 7.65 -16.81 -10.70
CA ILE A 23 7.55 -18.08 -9.99
C ILE A 23 6.11 -18.25 -9.48
N PRO A 24 5.36 -19.27 -9.94
CA PRO A 24 4.04 -19.53 -9.40
C PRO A 24 4.13 -19.97 -7.94
N ARG A 25 3.27 -19.40 -7.10
CA ARG A 25 3.18 -19.69 -5.66
C ARG A 25 1.73 -20.05 -5.30
N PRO A 26 1.50 -20.88 -4.26
CA PRO A 26 0.14 -21.13 -3.79
C PRO A 26 -0.57 -19.82 -3.43
N TRP A 27 -1.85 -19.69 -3.80
CA TRP A 27 -2.64 -18.48 -3.54
C TRP A 27 -2.56 -18.02 -2.08
N LYS A 28 -2.62 -18.96 -1.13
CA LYS A 28 -2.48 -18.66 0.31
C LYS A 28 -1.18 -17.93 0.67
N LYS A 29 -0.07 -18.23 -0.01
CA LYS A 29 1.20 -17.52 0.20
C LYS A 29 1.16 -16.14 -0.45
N ILE A 30 0.63 -16.06 -1.67
CA ILE A 30 0.47 -14.78 -2.38
C ILE A 30 -0.40 -13.81 -1.56
N SER A 31 -1.54 -14.27 -1.06
CA SER A 31 -2.47 -13.46 -0.26
C SER A 31 -1.84 -13.00 1.06
N ALA A 32 -1.07 -13.86 1.71
CA ALA A 32 -0.36 -13.50 2.95
C ALA A 32 0.72 -12.45 2.71
N GLU A 33 1.44 -12.53 1.58
CA GLU A 33 2.45 -11.53 1.21
C GLU A 33 1.83 -10.20 0.76
N LEU A 34 0.71 -10.26 0.04
CA LEU A 34 -0.05 -9.06 -0.35
C LEU A 34 -0.57 -8.27 0.84
N ALA A 35 -0.89 -8.93 1.96
CA ALA A 35 -1.33 -8.25 3.19
C ALA A 35 -0.24 -7.38 3.82
N LYS A 36 1.03 -7.56 3.42
CA LYS A 36 2.17 -6.72 3.84
C LYS A 36 2.41 -5.55 2.88
N CYS A 37 1.64 -5.47 1.80
CA CYS A 37 1.83 -4.51 0.72
C CYS A 37 0.72 -3.45 0.67
N VAL A 38 1.05 -2.30 0.10
CA VAL A 38 0.10 -1.33 -0.45
C VAL A 38 0.26 -1.27 -1.97
N MET A 39 -0.84 -1.14 -2.69
CA MET A 39 -0.80 -0.96 -4.14
C MET A 39 -0.64 0.52 -4.47
N LEU A 40 0.42 0.86 -5.20
CA LEU A 40 0.72 2.22 -5.64
C LEU A 40 0.81 2.27 -7.16
N CYS A 41 0.58 3.44 -7.76
CA CYS A 41 1.02 3.61 -9.15
C CYS A 41 2.56 3.62 -9.22
N ALA A 42 3.11 3.28 -10.38
CA ALA A 42 4.57 3.16 -10.55
C ALA A 42 5.34 4.45 -10.19
N ASN A 43 4.72 5.62 -10.34
CA ASN A 43 5.35 6.89 -9.96
C ASN A 43 5.38 7.06 -8.44
N CYS A 44 4.25 6.90 -7.75
CA CYS A 44 4.18 6.98 -6.29
C CYS A 44 5.08 5.94 -5.62
N HIS A 45 5.17 4.73 -6.18
CA HIS A 45 6.06 3.69 -5.68
C HIS A 45 7.53 4.15 -5.65
N ARG A 46 7.98 4.84 -6.71
CA ARG A 46 9.33 5.41 -6.80
C ARG A 46 9.54 6.58 -5.87
N GLU A 47 8.56 7.46 -5.72
CA GLU A 47 8.62 8.57 -4.76
C GLU A 47 8.83 8.06 -3.33
N VAL A 48 8.13 6.98 -2.95
CA VAL A 48 8.30 6.34 -1.64
C VAL A 48 9.69 5.75 -1.49
N HIS A 49 10.17 4.99 -2.48
CA HIS A 49 11.53 4.47 -2.47
C HIS A 49 12.61 5.56 -2.43
N ALA A 50 12.34 6.73 -3.01
CA ALA A 50 13.23 7.89 -3.01
C ALA A 50 13.12 8.75 -1.75
N GLY A 51 12.22 8.43 -0.81
CA GLY A 51 11.98 9.23 0.40
C GLY A 51 11.33 10.59 0.13
N VAL A 52 10.78 10.80 -1.07
CA VAL A 52 10.06 12.03 -1.45
C VAL A 52 8.62 12.01 -0.92
N ARG A 53 8.09 10.80 -0.70
CA ARG A 53 6.75 10.55 -0.16
C ARG A 53 6.84 9.56 1.00
N GLU A 54 6.20 9.89 2.11
CA GLU A 54 6.01 8.96 3.23
C GLU A 54 4.63 8.31 3.16
N LEU A 55 4.53 7.08 3.68
CA LEU A 55 3.27 6.38 3.90
C LEU A 55 2.90 6.52 5.37
N PHE A 56 1.68 6.96 5.66
CA PHE A 56 1.16 7.03 7.02
C PHE A 56 0.37 5.75 7.31
N ASP A 57 0.65 5.11 8.44
CA ASP A 57 -0.12 3.96 8.95
C ASP A 57 -1.42 4.44 9.62
N ASP A 58 -2.28 5.08 8.83
CA ASP A 58 -3.60 5.55 9.28
C ASP A 58 -4.69 4.48 9.13
N GLY A 59 -4.30 3.20 8.98
CA GLY A 59 -5.25 2.11 8.79
C GLY A 59 -5.84 2.05 7.38
N LEU A 60 -5.15 2.57 6.35
CA LEU A 60 -5.47 2.35 4.93
C LEU A 60 -5.31 0.89 4.47
N LEU A 61 -5.19 -0.07 5.40
CA LEU A 61 -5.49 -1.49 5.21
C LEU A 61 -6.95 -1.77 5.60
N GLY A 62 -7.87 -0.95 5.10
CA GLY A 62 -9.32 -1.17 5.18
C GLY A 62 -9.85 -1.54 3.82
N LEU A 63 -9.69 -2.80 3.43
CA LEU A 63 -10.49 -3.42 2.38
C LEU A 63 -11.98 -3.11 2.66
N ALA A 64 -12.77 -2.91 1.60
CA ALA A 64 -14.21 -2.73 1.73
C ALA A 64 -14.79 -3.85 2.60
N GLU A 65 -15.20 -3.53 3.83
CA GLU A 65 -16.11 -4.41 4.56
C GLU A 65 -17.47 -4.35 3.85
N GLU A 66 -18.22 -5.45 3.89
CA GLU A 66 -19.56 -5.57 3.31
C GLU A 66 -20.50 -4.53 3.95
N GLY A 67 -20.47 -3.29 3.47
CA GLY A 67 -21.31 -2.22 4.02
C GLY A 67 -20.90 -0.76 3.78
N ALA A 68 -19.69 -0.44 3.30
CA ALA A 68 -19.30 0.96 3.13
C ALA A 68 -18.78 1.26 1.71
N PRO A 69 -19.64 1.78 0.80
CA PRO A 69 -19.18 2.25 -0.49
C PRO A 69 -18.44 3.58 -0.27
N TYR A 70 -17.11 3.50 -0.22
CA TYR A 70 -16.19 4.65 -0.31
C TYR A 70 -16.21 5.62 0.89
N GLY A 71 -15.67 5.21 2.04
CA GLY A 71 -15.49 6.07 3.22
C GLY A 71 -14.03 6.52 3.42
N TYR A 72 -13.66 7.71 2.94
CA TYR A 72 -12.43 8.40 3.38
C TYR A 72 -12.65 9.06 4.75
N ALA A 73 -12.66 8.25 5.82
CA ALA A 73 -12.83 8.76 7.18
C ALA A 73 -11.61 9.56 7.70
N HIS A 74 -10.44 9.44 7.06
CA HIS A 74 -9.21 10.08 7.54
C HIS A 74 -8.96 11.52 7.02
N LEU A 75 -9.64 11.96 5.95
CA LEU A 75 -9.44 13.33 5.39
C LEU A 75 -9.86 14.46 6.34
N MET A 76 -10.48 14.17 7.49
CA MET A 76 -10.97 15.17 8.45
C MET A 76 -10.01 15.48 9.61
N ARG A 77 -8.81 14.88 9.67
CA ARG A 77 -7.89 15.10 10.80
C ARG A 77 -6.80 16.15 10.61
N ASN A 78 -6.53 16.61 9.39
CA ASN A 78 -5.48 17.61 9.14
C ASN A 78 -5.92 18.89 8.39
N ALA A 79 -7.22 19.19 8.36
CA ALA A 79 -7.68 20.52 7.93
C ALA A 79 -7.49 21.63 8.99
N VAL A 80 -6.98 21.32 10.19
CA VAL A 80 -6.80 22.29 11.30
C VAL A 80 -5.38 22.29 11.89
N ALA A 81 -4.36 22.09 11.06
CA ALA A 81 -2.95 22.22 11.50
C ALA A 81 -2.02 22.84 10.44
N ALA A 82 -2.56 23.71 9.59
CA ALA A 82 -1.76 24.47 8.61
C ALA A 82 -2.32 25.88 8.33
N VAL A 83 -2.88 26.57 9.33
CA VAL A 83 -2.94 28.05 9.39
C VAL A 83 -3.06 28.46 10.87
N ALA A 84 -1.92 28.67 11.53
CA ALA A 84 -1.80 29.50 12.74
C ALA A 84 -0.36 30.03 12.79
#